data_AF-A0A9P9CT57-F1
#
_entry.id   AF-A0A9P9CT57-F1
#
_cell.length_a   1.000
_cell.length_b   1.000
_cell.length_c   1.000
_cell.angle_alpha   90.00
_cell.angle_beta   90.00
_cell.angle_gamma   90.00
#
_symmetry.space_group_name_H-M   'P 1'
#
loop_
_entity.id
_entity.type
_entity.pdbx_description
1 polymer ?
#
loop_
_entity_poly.entity_id
_entity_poly.type
_entity_poly.pdbx_seq_one_letter_code
_entity_poly.pdbx_strand_id
1 'polypeptide(L)' 'MTSSTTASQEECASARLPVGYRDQCSALLIPLNKCRRAHFSLPWECEHEKHAYEK' A
#
# COMPACT_ATOMS: atom_id res chain seq x y z
N MET A 1 -17.19 9.10 -6.19
CA MET A 1 -16.17 8.79 -7.21
C MET A 1 -14.95 8.29 -6.46
N THR A 2 -14.72 6.98 -6.42
CA THR A 2 -13.52 6.41 -5.78
C THR A 2 -12.32 6.74 -6.65
N SER A 3 -11.38 7.53 -6.11
CA SER A 3 -10.10 7.81 -6.77
C SER A 3 -9.38 6.50 -7.09
N SER A 4 -8.60 6.45 -8.17
CA SER A 4 -7.83 5.26 -8.60
C SER A 4 -6.87 4.71 -7.54
N THR A 5 -6.68 5.45 -6.45
CA THR A 5 -5.73 5.22 -5.37
C THR A 5 -6.38 4.63 -4.12
N THR A 6 -7.71 4.50 -4.09
CA THR A 6 -8.48 4.04 -2.92
C THR A 6 -8.89 2.57 -3.10
N ALA A 7 -8.47 1.71 -2.17
CA ALA A 7 -8.85 0.30 -2.17
C ALA A 7 -10.24 0.11 -1.54
N SER A 8 -10.91 -0.99 -1.88
CA SER A 8 -12.16 -1.37 -1.22
C SER A 8 -11.94 -1.74 0.25
N GLN A 9 -13.00 -1.71 1.06
CA GLN A 9 -12.93 -2.14 2.47
C GLN A 9 -12.52 -3.61 2.61
N GLU A 10 -12.97 -4.46 1.69
CA GLU A 10 -12.64 -5.89 1.66
C GLU A 10 -11.16 -6.13 1.34
N GLU A 11 -10.61 -5.37 0.38
CA GLU A 11 -9.18 -5.40 0.07
C GLU A 11 -8.32 -4.88 1.23
N CYS A 12 -8.75 -3.82 1.91
CA CYS A 12 -8.05 -3.31 3.08
C CYS A 12 -8.08 -4.32 4.25
N ALA A 13 -9.19 -5.04 4.42
CA ALA A 13 -9.34 -6.06 5.45
C ALA A 13 -8.48 -7.30 5.14
N SER A 14 -8.49 -7.78 3.90
CA SER A 14 -7.67 -8.92 3.46
C SER A 14 -6.16 -8.62 3.55
N ALA A 15 -5.75 -7.39 3.22
CA ALA A 15 -4.37 -6.92 3.40
C ALA A 15 -3.99 -6.64 4.86
N ARG A 16 -4.95 -6.72 5.79
CA ARG A 16 -4.79 -6.40 7.23
C ARG A 16 -4.21 -5.00 7.45
N LEU A 17 -4.71 -4.02 6.70
CA LEU A 17 -4.32 -2.62 6.88
C LEU A 17 -4.89 -2.07 8.20
N PRO A 18 -4.08 -1.39 9.03
CA PRO A 18 -4.56 -0.66 10.20
C PRO A 18 -5.54 0.44 9.78
N VAL A 19 -6.50 0.77 10.64
CA VAL A 19 -7.55 1.75 10.33
C VAL A 19 -6.99 3.12 9.93
N GLY A 20 -5.87 3.53 10.53
CA GLY A 20 -5.20 4.80 10.20
C GLY A 20 -4.65 4.89 8.77
N TYR A 21 -4.38 3.76 8.11
CA TYR A 21 -3.86 3.69 6.74
C TYR A 21 -4.93 3.23 5.72
N ARG A 22 -6.21 3.31 6.10
CA ARG A 22 -7.36 3.06 5.20
C ARG A 22 -7.86 4.38 4.62
N ASP A 23 -6.93 5.15 4.08
CA ASP A 23 -7.13 6.46 3.50
C ASP A 23 -7.29 6.38 1.98
N GLN A 24 -7.31 7.54 1.32
CA GLN A 24 -7.44 7.62 -0.14
C GLN A 24 -6.22 7.07 -0.88
N CYS A 25 -5.10 6.79 -0.20
CA CYS A 25 -3.89 6.19 -0.79
C CYS A 25 -3.73 4.68 -0.47
N SER A 26 -4.74 4.07 0.14
CA SER A 26 -4.72 2.66 0.59
C SER A 26 -4.41 1.65 -0.51
N ALA A 27 -4.78 1.91 -1.77
CA ALA A 27 -4.47 1.00 -2.88
C ALA A 27 -2.98 0.94 -3.24
N LEU A 28 -2.22 2.01 -3.00
CA LEU A 28 -0.77 2.05 -3.22
C LEU A 28 0.02 1.38 -2.09
N LEU A 29 -0.55 1.38 -0.88
CA LEU A 29 0.10 0.79 0.28
C LEU A 29 0.08 -0.74 0.26
N ILE A 30 -0.93 -1.35 -0.37
CA ILE A 30 -1.04 -2.80 -0.53
C ILE A 30 0.15 -3.40 -1.32
N PRO A 31 0.49 -2.94 -2.54
CA PRO A 31 1.64 -3.45 -3.28
C PRO A 31 2.95 -3.17 -2.54
N LEU A 32 3.14 -1.97 -1.98
CA LEU A 32 4.32 -1.62 -1.19
C LEU A 32 4.55 -2.59 -0.02
N ASN A 33 3.49 -2.93 0.71
CA ASN A 33 3.59 -3.89 1.81
C ASN A 33 3.83 -5.33 1.33
N LYS A 34 3.34 -5.71 0.14
CA LYS A 34 3.66 -7.01 -0.46
C LYS A 34 5.15 -7.09 -0.82
N CYS A 35 5.68 -6.07 -1.49
CA CYS A 35 7.09 -6.02 -1.85
C CYS A 35 7.98 -6.00 -0.60
N ARG A 36 7.67 -5.17 0.42
CA ARG A 36 8.37 -5.17 1.71
C ARG A 36 8.40 -6.52 2.41
N ARG A 37 7.32 -7.30 2.33
CA ARG A 37 7.26 -8.65 2.92
C ARG A 37 8.10 -9.67 2.13
N ALA A 38 8.12 -9.57 0.80
CA ALA A 38 8.92 -10.46 -0.04
C ALA A 38 10.43 -10.18 0.10
N HIS A 39 10.79 -8.90 0.21
CA HIS A 39 12.15 -8.40 0.19
C HIS A 39 12.70 -8.05 1.58
N PHE A 40 12.06 -8.55 2.66
CA PHE A 40 12.47 -8.29 4.05
C PHE A 40 12.66 -6.81 4.41
N SER A 41 11.93 -5.92 3.74
CA SER A 41 11.99 -4.46 3.91
C SER A 41 13.40 -3.88 3.71
N LEU A 42 14.16 -4.43 2.76
CA LEU A 42 15.46 -3.89 2.37
C LEU A 42 15.31 -2.46 1.83
N PRO A 43 16.15 -1.50 2.26
CA PRO A 43 15.97 -0.08 1.92
C PRO A 43 16.07 0.26 0.43
N TRP A 44 16.79 -0.55 -0.35
CA TRP A 44 17.05 -0.31 -1.78
C TRP A 44 16.11 -1.06 -2.71
N GLU A 45 15.24 -1.92 -2.18
CA GLU A 45 14.23 -2.63 -2.94
C GLU A 45 12.86 -1.93 -2.78
N CYS A 46 11.96 -2.09 -3.75
CA CYS A 46 10.62 -1.48 -3.75
C CYS A 46 10.61 0.07 -3.83
N GLU A 47 11.70 0.71 -4.27
CA GLU A 47 11.81 2.18 -4.40
C GLU A 47 10.71 2.80 -5.27
N HIS A 48 10.32 2.12 -6.36
CA HIS A 48 9.28 2.64 -7.26
C HIS A 48 7.91 2.75 -6.57
N GLU A 49 7.52 1.72 -5.82
CA GLU A 49 6.26 1.68 -5.08
C GLU A 49 6.28 2.64 -3.89
N LYS A 50 7.43 2.78 -3.23
CA LYS A 50 7.64 3.76 -2.15
C LYS A 50 7.47 5.18 -2.68
N HIS A 51 8.13 5.49 -3.79
CA HIS A 51 8.03 6.79 -4.44
C HIS A 51 6.61 7.07 -4.97
N ALA A 52 5.89 6.03 -5.43
CA ALA A 52 4.49 6.18 -5.83
C ALA A 52 3.57 6.51 -4.63
N TYR A 53 3.85 5.96 -3.44
CA TYR A 53 3.09 6.24 -2.22
C TYR A 53 3.39 7.61 -1.59
N GLU A 54 4.61 8.13 -1.78
CA GLU A 54 5.06 9.42 -1.22
C GLU A 54 4.65 10.65 -2.06
N LYS A 55 4.07 10.45 -3.25
CA LYS A 55 3.57 11.54 -4.11
C LYS A 55 2.22 12.08 -3.63
#